data_AF-A0A852UD34-F1
#
_entry.id   AF-A0A852UD34-F1
#
_cell.length_a   1.000
_cell.length_b   1.000
_cell.length_c   1.000
_cell.angle_alpha   90.00
_cell.angle_beta   90.00
_cell.angle_gamma   90.00
#
_symmetry.space_group_name_H-M   'P 1'
#
loop_
_entity.id
_entity.type
_entity.pdbx_description
1 polymer ?
#
loop_
_entity_poly.entity_id
_entity_poly.type
_entity_poly.pdbx_seq_one_letter_code
_entity_poly.pdbx_strand_id
1 'polypeptide(L)'
;MISTLKLYAKGGRMTVPHIKSAWQRAVAYVDEPRAHRVAYLMLYGFVLSAGFQAIFQPPRTLVAELGPGGVFGIGLTLVVGASLGAAFALRTWWYFERIGLILSAAGILIYGSSIIYLHFAQEGNRLFNASLLLALVVALVIRYLELVREEKLANKIHALTS
;
A
#
# COMPACT_ATOMS: atom_id res chain seq x y z
N MET A 1 44.34 -19.85 1.19
CA MET A 1 43.87 -21.17 1.63
C MET A 1 42.43 -21.33 1.15
N ILE A 2 42.27 -21.80 -0.09
CA ILE A 2 41.01 -21.86 -0.85
C ILE A 2 40.52 -23.32 -0.78
N SER A 3 39.43 -23.55 -0.05
CA SER A 3 38.81 -24.86 0.16
C SER A 3 37.92 -25.24 -1.02
N THR A 4 38.55 -25.88 -2.01
CA THR A 4 38.07 -27.11 -2.71
C THR A 4 36.55 -27.34 -2.82
N LEU A 5 35.96 -26.69 -3.83
CA LEU A 5 34.79 -27.20 -4.55
C LEU A 5 35.12 -28.57 -5.17
N LYS A 6 34.65 -29.66 -4.56
CA LYS A 6 34.66 -30.99 -5.20
C LYS A 6 33.60 -31.03 -6.30
N LEU A 7 34.06 -30.77 -7.53
CA LEU A 7 33.34 -31.05 -8.76
C LEU A 7 33.22 -32.56 -8.97
N TYR A 8 32.00 -33.07 -8.86
CA TYR A 8 31.64 -34.40 -9.33
C TYR A 8 31.28 -34.29 -10.82
N ALA A 9 32.23 -34.64 -11.70
CA ALA A 9 32.01 -34.73 -13.13
C ALA A 9 32.03 -36.20 -13.55
N LYS A 10 30.85 -36.80 -13.73
CA LYS A 10 30.71 -38.12 -14.35
C LYS A 10 29.51 -38.12 -15.30
N GLY A 11 29.81 -37.99 -16.59
CA GLY A 11 28.93 -38.37 -17.69
C GLY A 11 27.84 -37.36 -18.09
N GLY A 12 28.08 -36.64 -19.19
CA GLY A 12 27.01 -36.18 -20.09
C GLY A 12 26.30 -34.87 -19.70
N ARG A 13 26.66 -33.80 -20.41
CA ARG A 13 26.07 -32.45 -20.40
C ARG A 13 26.30 -31.68 -19.09
N MET A 14 27.24 -30.75 -19.13
CA MET A 14 27.26 -29.61 -18.21
C MET A 14 26.05 -28.70 -18.51
N THR A 15 24.86 -29.09 -18.07
CA THR A 15 23.77 -28.14 -17.91
C THR A 15 24.08 -27.33 -16.67
N VAL A 16 24.44 -26.06 -16.81
CA VAL A 16 24.57 -25.11 -15.69
C VAL A 16 23.17 -24.97 -15.05
N PRO A 17 22.83 -25.60 -13.91
CA PRO A 17 21.43 -25.77 -13.55
C PRO A 17 20.87 -24.68 -12.62
N HIS A 18 21.62 -23.66 -12.18
CA HIS A 18 21.14 -22.86 -11.03
C HIS A 18 20.95 -21.37 -11.25
N ILE A 19 21.70 -20.72 -12.15
CA ILE A 19 21.56 -19.26 -12.34
C ILE A 19 20.25 -18.92 -13.06
N LYS A 20 19.91 -19.63 -14.15
CA LYS A 20 18.62 -19.41 -14.84
C LYS A 20 17.42 -19.69 -13.94
N SER A 21 17.50 -20.70 -13.07
CA SER A 21 16.40 -21.01 -12.14
C SER A 21 16.27 -19.98 -11.01
N ALA A 22 17.37 -19.35 -10.58
CA ALA A 22 17.33 -18.28 -9.57
C ALA A 22 16.82 -16.98 -10.18
N TRP A 23 17.22 -16.67 -11.42
CA TRP A 23 16.72 -15.53 -12.18
C TRP A 23 15.23 -15.69 -12.54
N GLN A 24 14.82 -16.87 -13.01
CA GLN A 24 13.41 -17.17 -13.29
C GLN A 24 12.55 -17.19 -12.03
N ARG A 25 13.10 -17.66 -10.89
CA ARG A 25 12.42 -17.55 -9.59
C ARG A 25 12.33 -16.11 -9.11
N ALA A 26 13.39 -15.30 -9.28
CA ALA A 26 13.36 -13.88 -8.93
C ALA A 26 12.36 -13.11 -9.81
N VAL A 27 12.31 -13.39 -11.12
CA VAL A 27 11.30 -12.81 -12.04
C VAL A 27 9.90 -13.26 -11.69
N ALA A 28 9.69 -14.56 -11.43
CA ALA A 28 8.39 -15.08 -11.01
C ALA A 28 7.96 -14.59 -9.60
N TYR A 29 8.89 -14.03 -8.81
CA TYR A 29 8.61 -13.42 -7.51
C TYR A 29 8.39 -11.90 -7.61
N VAL A 30 9.01 -11.25 -8.59
CA VAL A 30 8.74 -9.84 -8.96
C VAL A 30 7.40 -9.73 -9.70
N ASP A 31 6.99 -10.78 -10.40
CA ASP A 31 5.60 -11.02 -10.77
C ASP A 31 4.79 -11.41 -9.51
N GLU A 32 4.60 -10.46 -8.59
CA GLU A 32 3.53 -10.55 -7.61
C GLU A 32 2.24 -11.00 -8.32
N PRO A 33 1.41 -11.86 -7.69
CA PRO A 33 0.15 -12.27 -8.31
C PRO A 33 -0.61 -11.00 -8.63
N ARG A 34 -0.78 -10.68 -9.92
CA ARG A 34 -1.33 -9.40 -10.40
C ARG A 34 -2.62 -9.00 -9.67
N ALA A 35 -3.35 -10.00 -9.16
CA ALA A 35 -4.47 -9.87 -8.25
C ALA A 35 -4.23 -8.97 -7.03
N HIS A 36 -3.09 -9.03 -6.34
CA HIS A 36 -2.81 -8.20 -5.15
C HIS A 36 -2.74 -6.71 -5.52
N ARG A 37 -2.00 -6.38 -6.58
CA ARG A 37 -1.90 -4.99 -7.06
C ARG A 37 -3.24 -4.45 -7.55
N VAL A 38 -4.04 -5.29 -8.20
CA VAL A 38 -5.40 -4.93 -8.61
C VAL A 38 -6.31 -4.71 -7.39
N ALA A 39 -6.19 -5.53 -6.34
CA ALA A 39 -6.95 -5.34 -5.10
C ALA A 39 -6.61 -3.98 -4.44
N TYR A 40 -5.34 -3.60 -4.40
CA TYR A 40 -4.94 -2.29 -3.90
C TYR A 40 -5.37 -1.14 -4.81
N LEU A 41 -5.38 -1.33 -6.12
CA LEU A 41 -5.95 -0.35 -7.05
C LEU A 41 -7.46 -0.13 -6.77
N MET A 42 -8.21 -1.19 -6.51
CA MET A 42 -9.62 -1.09 -6.08
C MET A 42 -9.75 -0.38 -4.73
N LEU A 43 -8.85 -0.69 -3.78
CA LEU A 43 -8.80 -0.04 -2.48
C LEU A 43 -8.61 1.49 -2.63
N TYR A 44 -7.65 1.92 -3.45
CA TYR A 44 -7.47 3.34 -3.77
C TYR A 44 -8.70 3.93 -4.45
N GLY A 45 -9.38 3.19 -5.33
CA GLY A 45 -10.66 3.61 -5.92
C GLY A 45 -11.73 3.91 -4.85
N PHE A 46 -11.86 3.05 -3.84
CA PHE A 46 -12.77 3.30 -2.72
C PHE A 46 -12.38 4.54 -1.91
N VAL A 47 -11.10 4.68 -1.56
CA VAL A 47 -10.60 5.85 -0.82
C VAL A 47 -10.80 7.15 -1.62
N LEU A 48 -10.55 7.11 -2.92
CA LEU A 48 -10.74 8.22 -3.85
C LEU A 48 -12.22 8.63 -3.89
N SER A 49 -13.13 7.66 -4.00
CA SER A 49 -14.57 7.91 -4.01
C SER A 49 -15.05 8.53 -2.69
N ALA A 50 -14.53 8.07 -1.55
CA ALA A 50 -14.81 8.65 -0.24
C ALA A 50 -14.29 10.09 -0.13
N GLY A 51 -13.10 10.37 -0.67
CA GLY A 51 -12.54 11.72 -0.72
C GLY A 51 -13.40 12.68 -1.56
N PHE A 52 -13.87 12.25 -2.73
CA PHE A 52 -14.80 13.04 -3.54
C PHE A 52 -16.14 13.26 -2.85
N GLN A 53 -16.68 12.23 -2.18
CA GLN A 53 -17.90 12.39 -1.38
C GLN A 53 -17.69 13.44 -0.28
N ALA A 54 -16.56 13.42 0.43
CA ALA A 54 -16.26 14.39 1.47
C ALA A 54 -16.17 15.84 0.93
N ILE A 55 -15.70 16.03 -0.31
CA ILE A 55 -15.61 17.35 -0.94
C ILE A 55 -16.98 17.85 -1.41
N PHE A 56 -17.74 17.02 -2.13
CA PHE A 56 -18.97 17.45 -2.79
C PHE A 56 -20.22 17.32 -1.91
N GLN A 57 -20.23 16.36 -0.99
CA GLN A 57 -21.35 16.05 -0.09
C GLN A 57 -20.82 15.76 1.31
N PRO A 58 -20.22 16.77 1.98
CA PRO A 58 -19.61 16.57 3.29
C PRO A 58 -20.66 16.11 4.32
N PRO A 59 -20.36 15.09 5.15
CA PRO A 59 -21.28 14.65 6.20
C PRO A 59 -21.57 15.79 7.18
N ARG A 60 -22.84 16.12 7.40
CA ARG A 60 -23.26 17.24 8.28
C ARG A 60 -22.68 17.14 9.68
N THR A 61 -22.56 15.91 10.21
CA THR A 61 -21.98 15.64 11.53
C THR A 61 -20.51 16.02 11.62
N LEU A 62 -19.72 15.82 10.54
CA LEU A 62 -18.33 16.25 10.51
C LEU A 62 -18.19 17.75 10.26
N VAL A 63 -19.06 18.34 9.44
CA VAL A 63 -19.04 19.79 9.22
C VAL A 63 -19.34 20.54 10.52
N ALA A 64 -20.22 20.01 11.36
CA ALA A 64 -20.51 20.60 12.67
C ALA A 64 -19.29 20.58 13.61
N GLU A 65 -18.42 19.57 13.52
CA GLU A 65 -17.27 19.40 14.42
C GLU A 65 -16.00 20.08 13.90
N LEU A 66 -15.65 19.88 12.63
CA LEU A 66 -14.40 20.34 12.03
C LEU A 66 -14.55 21.62 11.19
N GLY A 67 -15.79 22.05 10.97
CA GLY A 67 -16.11 23.10 10.02
C GLY A 67 -15.98 22.66 8.55
N PRO A 68 -16.49 23.46 7.60
CA PRO A 68 -16.41 23.15 6.17
C PRO A 68 -14.97 23.00 5.67
N GLY A 69 -14.06 23.85 6.16
CA GLY A 69 -12.65 23.83 5.76
C GLY A 69 -11.92 22.56 6.22
N GLY A 70 -12.19 22.06 7.43
CA GLY A 70 -11.59 20.83 7.94
C GLY A 70 -12.00 19.61 7.14
N VAL A 71 -13.30 19.49 6.82
CA VAL A 71 -13.81 18.38 6.00
C VAL A 71 -13.27 18.44 4.56
N PHE A 72 -13.18 19.65 3.99
CA PHE A 72 -12.54 19.85 2.69
C PHE A 72 -11.07 19.43 2.69
N GLY A 73 -10.32 19.79 3.74
CA GLY A 73 -8.92 19.37 3.92
C GLY A 73 -8.77 17.85 3.94
N ILE A 74 -9.60 17.14 4.71
CA ILE A 74 -9.63 15.67 4.74
C ILE A 74 -9.91 15.12 3.34
N GLY A 75 -10.96 15.62 2.69
CA GLY A 75 -11.33 15.18 1.34
C GLY A 75 -10.19 15.35 0.33
N LEU A 76 -9.51 16.49 0.37
CA LEU A 76 -8.37 16.78 -0.50
C LEU A 76 -7.18 15.86 -0.22
N THR A 77 -6.86 15.61 1.06
CA THR A 77 -5.82 14.66 1.45
C THR A 77 -6.13 13.25 0.94
N LEU A 78 -7.38 12.79 1.07
CA LEU A 78 -7.81 11.49 0.56
C LEU A 78 -7.73 11.42 -0.97
N VAL A 79 -8.21 12.44 -1.68
CA VAL A 79 -8.20 12.47 -3.15
C VAL A 79 -6.77 12.46 -3.68
N VAL A 80 -5.89 13.32 -3.15
CA VAL A 80 -4.49 13.39 -3.58
C VAL A 80 -3.74 12.09 -3.24
N GLY A 81 -3.91 11.59 -2.01
CA GLY A 81 -3.28 10.35 -1.57
C GLY A 81 -3.70 9.15 -2.41
N ALA A 82 -5.01 8.98 -2.63
CA ALA A 82 -5.54 7.87 -3.40
C ALA A 82 -5.24 7.99 -4.90
N SER A 83 -5.18 9.20 -5.46
CA SER A 83 -4.80 9.41 -6.86
C SER A 83 -3.34 9.04 -7.10
N LEU A 84 -2.43 9.44 -6.21
CA LEU A 84 -1.03 9.03 -6.27
C LEU A 84 -0.88 7.52 -6.08
N GLY A 85 -1.55 6.96 -5.08
CA GLY A 85 -1.57 5.52 -4.84
C GLY A 85 -2.04 4.74 -6.07
N ALA A 86 -3.18 5.11 -6.65
CA ALA A 86 -3.74 4.46 -7.82
C ALA A 86 -2.86 4.59 -9.07
N ALA A 87 -2.30 5.78 -9.32
CA ALA A 87 -1.44 6.03 -10.49
C ALA A 87 -0.16 5.19 -10.47
N PHE A 88 0.35 4.87 -9.28
CA PHE A 88 1.60 4.13 -9.11
C PHE A 88 1.43 2.69 -8.62
N ALA A 89 0.23 2.25 -8.25
CA ALA A 89 -0.06 0.89 -7.77
C ALA A 89 0.36 -0.23 -8.74
N LEU A 90 0.29 0.03 -10.05
CA LEU A 90 0.69 -0.93 -11.09
C LEU A 90 2.14 -0.75 -11.57
N ARG A 91 2.82 0.31 -11.12
CA ARG A 91 4.14 0.70 -11.61
C ARG A 91 5.21 0.42 -10.56
N THR A 92 6.44 0.16 -10.97
CA THR A 92 7.57 -0.11 -10.05
C THR A 92 8.11 1.16 -9.36
N TRP A 93 7.29 2.20 -9.22
CA TRP A 93 7.67 3.48 -8.62
C TRP A 93 7.19 3.55 -7.17
N TRP A 94 7.85 2.75 -6.33
CA TRP A 94 7.53 2.53 -4.91
C TRP A 94 7.49 3.84 -4.10
N TYR A 95 8.33 4.82 -4.43
CA TYR A 95 8.44 6.07 -3.68
C TYR A 95 7.13 6.88 -3.70
N PHE A 96 6.53 7.05 -4.88
CA PHE A 96 5.30 7.83 -5.02
C PHE A 96 4.09 7.10 -4.44
N GLU A 97 4.04 5.77 -4.58
CA GLU A 97 2.98 4.96 -3.96
C GLU A 97 3.00 5.10 -2.42
N ARG A 98 4.20 5.13 -1.80
CA ARG A 98 4.33 5.36 -0.34
C ARG A 98 3.78 6.70 0.10
N ILE A 99 4.05 7.76 -0.65
CA ILE A 99 3.49 9.09 -0.34
C ILE A 99 1.96 9.04 -0.42
N GLY A 100 1.42 8.40 -1.47
CA GLY A 100 -0.01 8.20 -1.64
C GLY A 100 -0.65 7.43 -0.47
N LEU A 101 0.00 6.36 -0.02
CA LEU A 101 -0.42 5.57 1.15
C LEU A 101 -0.43 6.40 2.43
N ILE A 102 0.65 7.14 2.71
CA ILE A 102 0.77 7.95 3.93
C ILE A 102 -0.31 9.04 3.96
N LEU A 103 -0.52 9.73 2.84
CA LEU A 103 -1.58 10.74 2.73
C LEU A 103 -2.96 10.12 2.91
N SER A 104 -3.25 9.00 2.24
CA SER A 104 -4.53 8.30 2.38
C SER A 104 -4.78 7.86 3.82
N ALA A 105 -3.78 7.24 4.46
CA ALA A 105 -3.85 6.81 5.85
C ALA A 105 -4.05 8.00 6.80
N ALA A 106 -3.35 9.11 6.59
CA ALA A 106 -3.51 10.32 7.38
C ALA A 106 -4.95 10.88 7.28
N GLY A 107 -5.51 10.99 6.08
CA GLY A 107 -6.90 11.42 5.89
C GLY A 107 -7.91 10.49 6.58
N ILE A 108 -7.72 9.17 6.46
CA ILE A 108 -8.57 8.18 7.12
C ILE A 108 -8.46 8.26 8.64
N LEU A 109 -7.26 8.48 9.18
CA LEU A 109 -7.03 8.60 10.62
C LEU A 109 -7.66 9.88 11.20
N ILE A 110 -7.58 11.00 10.49
CA ILE A 110 -8.26 12.24 10.91
C ILE A 110 -9.78 12.02 10.92
N TYR A 111 -10.33 11.40 9.87
CA TYR A 111 -11.76 11.07 9.81
C TYR A 111 -12.17 10.09 10.93
N GLY A 112 -11.37 9.04 11.14
CA GLY A 112 -11.59 8.02 12.17
C GLY A 112 -11.53 8.59 13.58
N SER A 113 -10.59 9.49 13.87
CA SER A 113 -10.51 10.14 15.18
C SER A 113 -11.73 11.02 15.46
N SER A 114 -12.26 11.72 14.45
CA SER A 114 -13.52 12.48 14.57
C SER A 114 -14.72 11.55 14.86
N ILE A 115 -14.79 10.38 14.22
CA ILE A 115 -15.85 9.41 14.50
C ILE A 115 -15.77 8.88 15.93
N ILE A 116 -14.56 8.55 16.40
CA ILE A 116 -14.34 8.07 17.76
C ILE A 116 -14.72 9.15 18.77
N TYR A 117 -14.30 10.40 18.55
CA TYR A 117 -14.71 11.53 19.39
C TYR A 117 -16.24 11.67 19.43
N LEU A 118 -16.89 11.65 18.27
CA LEU A 118 -18.33 11.79 18.18
C LEU A 118 -19.11 10.61 18.78
N HIS A 119 -18.49 9.43 18.91
CA HIS A 119 -19.09 8.28 19.60
C HIS A 119 -19.28 8.56 21.09
N PHE A 120 -18.34 9.29 21.71
CA PHE A 120 -18.45 9.70 23.11
C PHE A 120 -19.34 10.94 23.28
N ALA A 121 -19.40 11.82 22.27
CA ALA A 121 -20.16 13.07 22.36
C ALA A 121 -21.66 12.92 22.06
N GLN A 122 -22.08 11.92 21.27
CA GLN A 122 -23.45 11.78 20.79
C GLN A 122 -23.91 10.32 20.84
N GLU A 123 -25.20 10.10 21.12
CA GLU A 123 -25.80 8.76 21.07
C GLU A 123 -25.76 8.19 19.65
N GLY A 124 -25.29 6.94 19.53
CA GLY A 124 -25.25 6.21 18.27
C GLY A 124 -24.08 5.20 18.19
N ASN A 125 -24.33 4.05 17.55
CA ASN A 125 -23.31 3.04 17.33
C ASN A 125 -22.38 3.43 16.17
N ARG A 126 -21.32 4.19 16.51
CA ARG A 126 -20.29 4.62 15.56
C ARG A 126 -19.05 3.72 15.57
N LEU A 127 -18.96 2.80 16.52
CA LEU A 127 -17.85 1.85 16.65
C LEU A 127 -17.75 0.93 15.44
N PHE A 128 -18.88 0.55 14.84
CA PHE A 128 -18.88 -0.23 13.60
C PHE A 128 -18.13 0.51 12.48
N ASN A 129 -18.46 1.77 12.23
CA ASN A 129 -17.78 2.59 11.22
C ASN A 129 -16.28 2.78 11.55
N ALA A 130 -15.97 3.03 12.84
CA ALA A 130 -14.58 3.14 13.29
C ALA A 130 -13.78 1.84 13.03
N SER A 131 -14.38 0.67 13.24
CA SER A 131 -13.73 -0.62 13.00
C SER A 131 -13.43 -0.87 11.53
N LEU A 132 -14.34 -0.46 10.63
CA LEU A 132 -14.12 -0.55 9.17
C LEU A 132 -12.99 0.37 8.72
N LEU A 133 -12.92 1.59 9.26
CA LEU A 133 -11.82 2.52 8.97
C LEU A 133 -10.48 1.99 9.49
N LEU A 134 -10.48 1.38 10.68
CA LEU A 134 -9.29 0.76 11.23
C LEU A 134 -8.81 -0.40 10.34
N ALA A 135 -9.72 -1.25 9.86
CA ALA A 135 -9.39 -2.32 8.92
C ALA A 135 -8.78 -1.77 7.62
N LEU A 136 -9.30 -0.64 7.12
CA LEU A 136 -8.76 0.06 5.95
C LEU A 136 -7.34 0.58 6.20
N VAL A 137 -7.08 1.20 7.36
CA VAL A 137 -5.72 1.63 7.75
C VAL A 137 -4.77 0.44 7.82
N VAL A 138 -5.20 -0.67 8.42
CA VAL A 138 -4.39 -1.91 8.49
C VAL A 138 -4.05 -2.41 7.08
N ALA A 139 -5.00 -2.41 6.14
CA ALA A 139 -4.75 -2.80 4.76
C ALA A 139 -3.70 -1.90 4.07
N LEU A 140 -3.74 -0.58 4.31
CA LEU A 140 -2.75 0.37 3.80
C LEU A 140 -1.36 0.17 4.44
N VAL A 141 -1.31 -0.15 5.73
CA VAL A 141 -0.06 -0.46 6.44
C VAL A 141 0.56 -1.75 5.88
N ILE A 142 -0.23 -2.79 5.64
CA ILE A 142 0.27 -4.04 5.01
C ILE A 142 0.90 -3.71 3.66
N ARG A 143 0.23 -2.91 2.81
CA ARG A 143 0.78 -2.50 1.51
C ARG A 143 2.09 -1.74 1.66
N TYR A 144 2.17 -0.84 2.63
CA TYR A 144 3.39 -0.09 2.91
C TYR A 144 4.56 -1.02 3.25
N LEU A 145 4.33 -2.02 4.11
CA LEU A 145 5.35 -3.00 4.48
C LEU A 145 5.79 -3.86 3.29
N GLU A 146 4.87 -4.24 2.41
CA GLU A 146 5.18 -4.93 1.15
C GLU A 146 6.10 -4.10 0.25
N LEU A 147 5.79 -2.82 0.06
CA LEU A 147 6.62 -1.91 -0.74
C LEU A 147 8.03 -1.73 -0.15
N VAL A 148 8.17 -1.73 1.17
CA VAL A 148 9.49 -1.68 1.85
C VAL A 148 10.27 -2.97 1.62
N ARG A 149 9.59 -4.11 1.62
CA ARG A 149 10.21 -5.40 1.32
C ARG A 149 10.69 -5.46 -0.14
N GLU A 150 9.86 -5.03 -1.09
CA GLU A 150 10.20 -4.99 -2.52
C GLU A 150 11.45 -4.15 -2.80
N GLU A 151 11.54 -2.95 -2.21
CA GLU A 151 12.71 -2.08 -2.35
C GLU A 151 14.00 -2.75 -1.84
N LYS A 152 13.95 -3.37 -0.65
CA LYS A 152 15.12 -4.07 -0.08
C LYS A 152 15.60 -5.21 -0.98
N LEU A 153 14.67 -5.94 -1.61
CA LEU A 153 15.00 -7.02 -2.54
C LEU A 153 15.61 -6.48 -3.83
N ALA A 154 15.05 -5.41 -4.40
CA ALA A 154 15.59 -4.76 -5.59
C ALA A 154 17.03 -4.28 -5.36
N ASN A 155 17.29 -3.62 -4.23
CA ASN A 155 18.63 -3.16 -3.86
C ASN A 155 19.62 -4.31 -3.68
N LYS A 156 19.18 -5.42 -3.08
CA LYS A 156 20.00 -6.61 -2.90
C LYS A 156 20.37 -7.27 -4.24
N ILE A 157 19.45 -7.30 -5.20
CA ILE A 157 19.72 -7.84 -6.54
C ILE A 157 20.72 -6.96 -7.27
N HIS A 158 20.53 -5.64 -7.24
CA HIS A 158 21.47 -4.69 -7.85
C HIS A 158 22.90 -4.88 -7.32
N ALA A 159 23.06 -5.02 -6.00
CA ALA A 159 24.36 -5.23 -5.37
C ALA A 159 25.03 -6.57 -5.72
N LEU A 160 24.28 -7.59 -6.15
CA LEU A 160 24.83 -8.86 -6.62
C LEU A 160 25.20 -8.85 -8.11
N THR A 161 24.69 -7.85 -8.86
CA THR A 161 24.93 -7.72 -10.30
C THR A 161 25.97 -6.66 -10.67
N SER A 162 26.33 -5.78 -9.72
CA SER A 162 27.43 -4.80 -9.82
C SER A 162 28.75 -5.40 -9.36
#